data_AF-A0AAV2ZAZ6-F1
#
_entry.id   AF-A0AAV2ZAZ6-F1
#
_cell.length_a   1.000
_cell.length_b   1.000
_cell.length_c   1.000
_cell.angle_alpha   90.00
_cell.angle_beta   90.00
_cell.angle_gamma   90.00
#
_symmetry.space_group_name_H-M   'P 1'
#
loop_
_entity.id
_entity.type
_entity.pdbx_description
1 polymer ?
#
loop_
_entity_poly.entity_id
_entity_poly.type
_entity_poly.pdbx_seq_one_letter_code
_entity_poly.pdbx_strand_id
1 'polypeptide(L)'
;MVARYIALMGPSEILIASIERHELVPLLLFTDENDAIHALHADTSNLEVVTKLLQDFKLTLSGARKAFDRVMKAYPEMSEKLRPDADIVNNVALESGMVKIIRGEKLSIREAAECKQFEVGPSVHVETDKPPSFLASALKK
;
A
#
# COMPACT_ATOMS: atom_id res chain seq x y z
N MET A 1 -13.67 22.14 47.32
CA MET A 1 -13.24 22.41 45.94
C MET A 1 -13.40 21.15 45.07
N VAL A 2 -14.56 20.48 45.09
CA VAL A 2 -14.84 19.24 44.33
C VAL A 2 -16.34 19.16 43.99
N ALA A 3 -16.88 20.16 43.28
CA ALA A 3 -18.30 20.18 42.93
C ALA A 3 -18.57 20.82 41.55
N ARG A 4 -17.62 20.72 40.63
CA ARG A 4 -17.76 21.24 39.25
C ARG A 4 -17.54 20.20 38.15
N TYR A 5 -17.24 18.95 38.49
CA TYR A 5 -16.82 17.94 37.51
C TYR A 5 -17.85 16.82 37.24
N ILE A 6 -19.04 16.87 37.86
CA ILE A 6 -20.01 15.76 37.84
C ILE A 6 -21.19 15.98 36.86
N ALA A 7 -21.22 17.09 36.11
CA ALA A 7 -22.29 17.36 35.13
C ALA A 7 -21.87 17.19 33.66
N LEU A 8 -20.87 16.35 33.38
CA LEU A 8 -20.64 15.79 32.04
C LEU A 8 -21.53 14.57 31.76
N MET A 9 -22.67 14.48 32.45
CA MET A 9 -23.78 13.60 32.07
C MET A 9 -24.60 14.29 30.97
N GLY A 10 -24.13 14.10 29.73
CA GLY A 10 -24.92 14.24 28.49
C GLY A 10 -24.43 15.33 27.52
N PRO A 11 -23.95 14.98 26.31
CA PRO A 11 -23.78 15.93 25.21
C PRO A 11 -25.01 16.01 24.30
N SER A 12 -26.25 15.90 24.81
CA SER A 12 -27.42 15.77 23.91
C SER A 12 -28.20 17.07 23.71
N GLU A 13 -28.76 17.72 24.72
CA GLU A 13 -29.80 18.74 24.48
C GLU A 13 -29.29 20.02 23.81
N ILE A 14 -28.15 20.56 24.24
CA ILE A 14 -27.58 21.78 23.64
C ILE A 14 -27.10 21.49 22.21
N LEU A 15 -26.54 20.30 21.98
CA LEU A 15 -26.06 19.88 20.67
C LEU A 15 -27.22 19.64 19.71
N ILE A 16 -28.26 18.90 20.13
CA ILE A 16 -29.47 18.63 19.36
C ILE A 16 -30.18 19.95 19.02
N ALA A 17 -30.38 20.84 19.99
CA ALA A 17 -31.00 22.14 19.75
C ALA A 17 -30.19 23.01 18.77
N SER A 18 -28.86 22.88 18.75
CA SER A 18 -28.01 23.59 17.80
C SER A 18 -28.05 22.95 16.41
N ILE A 19 -28.08 21.61 16.32
CA ILE A 19 -28.24 20.85 15.08
C ILE A 19 -29.55 21.22 14.39
N GLU A 20 -30.65 21.27 15.16
CA GLU A 20 -31.96 21.68 14.65
C GLU A 20 -31.98 23.15 14.22
N ARG A 21 -31.42 24.06 15.04
CA ARG A 21 -31.35 25.50 14.73
C ARG A 21 -30.59 25.80 13.44
N HIS A 22 -29.59 25.00 13.12
CA HIS A 22 -28.76 25.16 11.93
C HIS A 22 -29.16 24.24 10.78
N GLU A 23 -30.32 23.56 10.89
CA GLU A 23 -30.84 22.64 9.86
C GLU A 23 -29.82 21.58 9.43
N LEU A 24 -28.99 21.11 10.36
CA LEU A 24 -27.92 20.16 10.09
C LEU A 24 -28.40 18.70 10.10
N VAL A 25 -29.65 18.45 10.49
CA VAL A 25 -30.26 17.11 10.55
C VAL A 25 -30.13 16.35 9.22
N PRO A 26 -30.37 16.95 8.03
CA PRO A 26 -30.19 16.26 6.74
C PRO A 26 -28.73 15.97 6.39
N LEU A 27 -27.79 16.59 7.10
CA LEU A 27 -26.35 16.40 6.91
C LEU A 27 -25.76 15.39 7.91
N LEU A 28 -26.56 14.94 8.88
CA LEU A 28 -26.17 13.87 9.77
C LEU A 28 -26.29 12.55 9.03
N LEU A 29 -25.21 11.78 9.08
CA LEU A 29 -25.19 10.42 8.59
C LEU A 29 -26.13 9.57 9.44
N PHE A 30 -26.88 8.69 8.80
CA PHE A 30 -27.54 7.60 9.53
C PHE A 30 -26.47 6.69 10.14
N THR A 31 -26.85 5.95 11.19
CA THR A 31 -25.90 5.11 11.95
C THR A 31 -25.21 4.09 11.03
N ASP A 32 -25.97 3.50 10.12
CA ASP A 32 -25.55 2.58 9.07
C ASP A 32 -24.59 3.23 8.05
N GLU A 33 -24.81 4.48 7.66
CA GLU A 33 -23.87 5.23 6.81
C GLU A 33 -22.56 5.54 7.56
N ASN A 34 -22.67 5.91 8.84
CA ASN A 34 -21.50 6.16 9.69
C ASN A 34 -20.65 4.89 9.89
N ASP A 35 -21.30 3.75 10.12
CA ASP A 35 -20.63 2.46 10.24
C ASP A 35 -19.94 2.05 8.93
N ALA A 36 -20.61 2.25 7.79
CA ALA A 36 -20.03 2.02 6.47
C ALA A 36 -18.80 2.91 6.21
N ILE A 37 -18.83 4.18 6.60
CA ILE A 37 -17.69 5.09 6.49
C ILE A 37 -16.53 4.63 7.37
N HIS A 38 -16.79 4.18 8.59
CA HIS A 38 -15.74 3.66 9.46
C HIS A 38 -15.10 2.38 8.90
N ALA A 39 -15.91 1.48 8.33
CA ALA A 39 -15.40 0.29 7.65
C ALA A 39 -14.52 0.68 6.44
N LEU A 40 -15.01 1.57 5.58
CA LEU A 40 -14.26 2.07 4.42
C LEU A 40 -12.96 2.77 4.83
N HIS A 41 -12.98 3.56 5.90
CA HIS A 41 -11.79 4.21 6.43
C HIS A 41 -10.77 3.19 6.92
N ALA A 42 -11.21 2.14 7.62
CA ALA A 42 -10.33 1.06 8.07
C ALA A 42 -9.67 0.35 6.87
N ASP A 43 -10.45 0.03 5.84
CA ASP A 43 -9.93 -0.60 4.63
C ASP A 43 -8.94 0.30 3.89
N THR A 44 -9.27 1.58 3.74
CA THR A 44 -8.38 2.57 3.11
C THR A 44 -7.07 2.72 3.88
N SER A 45 -7.12 2.72 5.22
CA SER A 45 -5.94 2.78 6.07
C SER A 45 -5.06 1.53 5.92
N ASN A 46 -5.68 0.34 5.85
CA ASN A 46 -4.95 -0.90 5.61
C ASN A 46 -4.23 -0.89 4.24
N LEU A 47 -4.91 -0.41 3.19
CA LEU A 47 -4.31 -0.28 1.86
C LEU A 47 -3.21 0.79 1.83
N GLU A 48 -3.38 1.89 2.57
CA GLU A 48 -2.35 2.93 2.70
C GLU A 48 -1.05 2.35 3.28
N VAL A 49 -1.14 1.53 4.33
CA VAL A 49 0.04 0.85 4.91
C VAL A 49 0.75 -0.02 3.86
N VAL A 50 -0.01 -0.75 3.04
CA VAL A 50 0.57 -1.57 1.97
C VAL A 50 1.24 -0.70 0.91
N THR A 51 0.61 0.39 0.47
CA THR A 51 1.22 1.28 -0.54
C THR A 51 2.49 1.95 -0.03
N LYS A 52 2.53 2.36 1.24
CA LYS A 52 3.75 2.88 1.88
C LYS A 52 4.86 1.82 1.93
N LEU A 53 4.51 0.58 2.25
CA LEU A 53 5.46 -0.54 2.22
C LEU A 53 6.03 -0.74 0.81
N LEU A 54 5.18 -0.69 -0.23
CA LEU A 54 5.60 -0.86 -1.62
C LEU A 54 6.48 0.29 -2.14
N GLN A 55 6.37 1.48 -1.54
CA GLN A 55 7.20 2.64 -1.87
C GLN A 55 8.58 2.60 -1.17
N ASP A 56 8.82 1.69 -0.23
CA ASP A 56 10.11 1.56 0.43
C ASP A 56 11.17 0.99 -0.53
N PHE A 57 12.25 1.73 -0.74
CA PHE A 57 13.37 1.35 -1.60
C PHE A 57 14.10 0.08 -1.17
N LYS A 58 13.95 -0.33 0.10
CA LYS A 58 14.53 -1.56 0.64
C LYS A 58 13.66 -2.79 0.37
N LEU A 59 12.45 -2.61 -0.14
CA LEU A 59 11.54 -3.71 -0.37
C LEU A 59 12.03 -4.59 -1.54
N THR A 60 12.26 -5.86 -1.25
CA THR A 60 12.59 -6.84 -2.30
C THR A 60 11.32 -7.24 -3.06
N LEU A 61 11.45 -7.67 -4.31
CA LEU A 61 10.33 -8.21 -5.10
C LEU A 61 9.61 -9.37 -4.39
N SER A 62 10.36 -10.20 -3.67
CA SER A 62 9.76 -11.28 -2.86
C SER A 62 8.89 -10.75 -1.72
N GLY A 63 9.26 -9.61 -1.13
CA GLY A 63 8.52 -8.91 -0.09
C GLY A 63 7.27 -8.25 -0.66
N ALA A 64 7.38 -7.58 -1.81
CA ALA A 64 6.24 -7.03 -2.54
C ALA A 64 5.22 -8.12 -2.89
N ARG A 65 5.69 -9.27 -3.39
CA ARG A 65 4.83 -10.43 -3.69
C ARG A 65 4.08 -10.92 -2.44
N LYS A 66 4.76 -11.04 -1.30
CA LYS A 66 4.12 -11.41 -0.02
C LYS A 66 3.08 -10.38 0.44
N ALA A 67 3.32 -9.10 0.20
CA ALA A 67 2.35 -8.05 0.51
C ALA A 67 1.10 -8.21 -0.36
N PHE A 68 1.26 -8.44 -1.67
CA PHE A 68 0.14 -8.70 -2.58
C PHE A 68 -0.63 -9.98 -2.21
N ASP A 69 0.05 -11.07 -1.85
CA ASP A 69 -0.61 -12.30 -1.41
C ASP A 69 -1.45 -12.07 -0.14
N ARG A 70 -1.00 -11.20 0.77
CA ARG A 70 -1.80 -10.78 1.94
C ARG A 70 -3.00 -9.92 1.56
N VAL A 71 -2.82 -8.97 0.64
CA VAL A 71 -3.92 -8.13 0.14
C VAL A 71 -4.99 -8.99 -0.52
N MET A 72 -4.62 -9.93 -1.40
CA MET A 72 -5.59 -10.83 -2.05
C MET A 72 -6.35 -11.71 -1.05
N LYS A 73 -5.74 -12.05 0.10
CA LYS A 73 -6.44 -12.80 1.16
C LYS A 73 -7.47 -11.95 1.90
N ALA A 74 -7.19 -10.66 2.08
CA ALA A 74 -8.09 -9.72 2.75
C ALA A 74 -9.17 -9.15 1.81
N TYR A 75 -8.81 -8.94 0.54
CA TYR A 75 -9.60 -8.30 -0.50
C TYR A 75 -9.60 -9.17 -1.77
N PRO A 76 -10.42 -10.25 -1.81
CA PRO A 76 -10.44 -11.20 -2.92
C PRO A 76 -10.72 -10.56 -4.29
N GLU A 77 -11.47 -9.46 -4.31
CA GLU A 77 -11.76 -8.64 -5.49
C GLU A 77 -10.50 -8.08 -6.16
N MET A 78 -9.39 -7.91 -5.43
CA MET A 78 -8.12 -7.42 -6.00
C MET A 78 -7.32 -8.52 -6.71
N SER A 79 -7.76 -9.78 -6.62
CA SER A 79 -7.03 -10.91 -7.20
C SER A 79 -6.83 -10.79 -8.71
N GLU A 80 -7.80 -10.24 -9.44
CA GLU A 80 -7.70 -10.02 -10.89
C GLU A 80 -6.52 -9.12 -11.30
N LYS A 81 -6.07 -8.26 -10.39
CA LYS A 81 -4.97 -7.30 -10.64
C LYS A 81 -3.66 -7.69 -9.97
N LEU A 82 -3.71 -8.46 -8.89
CA LEU A 82 -2.53 -8.76 -8.05
C LEU A 82 -2.02 -10.20 -8.18
N ARG A 83 -2.77 -11.06 -8.86
CA ARG A 83 -2.33 -12.44 -9.09
C ARG A 83 -1.05 -12.51 -9.93
N PRO A 84 -0.26 -13.59 -9.80
CA PRO A 84 0.97 -13.75 -10.60
C PRO A 84 0.69 -13.82 -12.11
N ASP A 85 -0.50 -14.25 -12.48
CA ASP A 85 -0.99 -14.42 -13.84
C ASP A 85 -2.01 -13.33 -14.24
N ALA A 86 -2.05 -12.21 -13.51
CA ALA A 86 -2.92 -11.09 -13.87
C ALA A 86 -2.49 -10.46 -15.20
N ASP A 87 -3.46 -10.00 -16.01
CA ASP A 87 -3.21 -9.42 -17.34
C ASP A 87 -2.27 -8.20 -17.32
N ILE A 88 -2.13 -7.54 -16.17
CA ILE A 88 -1.21 -6.41 -15.97
C ILE A 88 0.27 -6.85 -15.95
N VAL A 89 0.54 -8.13 -15.70
CA VAL A 89 1.89 -8.69 -15.61
C VAL A 89 2.40 -8.97 -17.02
N ASN A 90 3.28 -8.09 -17.52
CA ASN A 90 3.79 -8.18 -18.89
C ASN A 90 4.72 -9.39 -19.11
N ASN A 91 5.51 -9.78 -18.11
CA ASN A 91 6.44 -10.91 -18.21
C ASN A 91 6.39 -11.79 -16.96
N VAL A 92 5.41 -12.70 -16.94
CA VAL A 92 5.15 -13.62 -15.82
C VAL A 92 6.38 -14.50 -15.51
N ALA A 93 7.10 -14.98 -16.53
CA ALA A 93 8.24 -15.88 -16.35
C ALA A 93 9.44 -15.17 -15.71
N LEU A 94 9.68 -13.91 -16.08
CA LEU A 94 10.72 -13.08 -15.47
C LEU A 94 10.40 -12.77 -14.01
N GLU A 95 9.19 -12.28 -13.72
CA GLU A 95 8.81 -11.90 -12.34
C GLU A 95 8.81 -13.10 -11.40
N SER A 96 8.25 -14.24 -11.84
CA SER A 96 8.31 -15.50 -11.09
C SER A 96 9.75 -15.98 -10.89
N GLY A 97 10.57 -15.90 -11.93
CA GLY A 97 12.00 -16.25 -11.87
C GLY A 97 12.76 -15.40 -10.85
N MET A 98 12.59 -14.08 -10.87
CA MET A 98 13.23 -13.16 -9.90
C MET A 98 12.79 -13.45 -8.46
N VAL A 99 11.50 -13.70 -8.23
CA VAL A 99 10.99 -14.08 -6.90
C VAL A 99 11.62 -15.39 -6.42
N LYS A 100 11.77 -16.38 -7.29
CA LYS A 100 12.42 -17.66 -6.98
C LYS A 100 13.91 -17.51 -6.69
N ILE A 101 14.64 -16.71 -7.46
CA ILE A 101 16.05 -16.40 -7.20
C ILE A 101 16.22 -15.80 -5.80
N ILE A 102 15.41 -14.81 -5.43
CA ILE A 102 15.46 -14.15 -4.12
C ILE A 102 15.15 -15.14 -2.97
N ARG A 103 14.28 -16.13 -3.22
CA ARG A 103 13.91 -17.17 -2.25
C ARG A 103 14.89 -18.36 -2.21
N GLY A 104 15.84 -18.44 -3.14
CA GLY A 104 16.75 -19.59 -3.28
C GLY A 104 16.06 -20.85 -3.82
N GLU A 105 14.97 -20.69 -4.57
CA GLU A 105 14.20 -21.79 -5.17
C GLU A 105 14.75 -22.18 -6.55
N LYS A 106 14.38 -23.39 -7.03
CA LYS A 106 14.79 -23.86 -8.37
C LYS A 106 13.99 -23.16 -9.46
N LEU A 107 14.67 -22.68 -10.50
CA LEU A 107 14.05 -22.06 -11.67
C LEU A 107 13.62 -23.12 -12.69
N SER A 108 12.49 -22.86 -13.35
CA SER A 108 12.10 -23.55 -14.58
C SER A 108 12.97 -23.10 -15.76
N ILE A 109 13.04 -23.90 -16.82
CA ILE A 109 13.81 -23.61 -18.04
C ILE A 109 13.43 -22.25 -18.63
N ARG A 110 12.13 -21.92 -18.64
CA ARG A 110 11.62 -20.64 -19.15
C ARG A 110 12.01 -19.46 -18.26
N GLU A 111 11.90 -19.63 -16.95
CA GLU A 111 12.31 -18.60 -15.98
C GLU A 111 13.81 -18.36 -16.04
N ALA A 112 14.61 -19.41 -16.16
CA ALA A 112 16.05 -19.32 -16.28
C ALA A 112 16.47 -18.59 -17.57
N ALA A 113 15.80 -18.85 -18.70
CA ALA A 113 16.06 -18.16 -19.95
C ALA A 113 15.81 -16.64 -19.85
N GLU A 114 14.68 -16.26 -19.24
CA GLU A 114 14.30 -14.85 -19.05
C GLU A 114 15.17 -14.15 -17.98
N CYS A 115 15.58 -14.84 -16.91
CA CYS A 115 16.45 -14.25 -15.89
C CYS A 115 17.91 -14.12 -16.35
N LYS A 116 18.35 -14.91 -17.34
CA LYS A 116 19.73 -14.91 -17.85
C LYS A 116 20.18 -13.54 -18.38
N GLN A 117 19.25 -12.75 -18.92
CA GLN A 117 19.54 -11.40 -19.40
C GLN A 117 19.94 -10.42 -18.28
N PHE A 118 19.64 -10.76 -17.02
CA PHE A 118 19.96 -9.97 -15.83
C PHE A 118 21.14 -10.56 -15.03
N GLU A 119 21.78 -11.60 -15.54
CA GLU A 119 22.95 -12.20 -14.92
C GLU A 119 24.11 -11.20 -15.03
N VAL A 120 24.48 -10.60 -13.89
CA VAL A 120 25.67 -9.74 -13.82
C VAL A 120 26.88 -10.67 -14.01
N GLY A 121 27.72 -10.36 -15.01
CA GLY A 121 29.01 -11.03 -15.16
C GLY A 121 29.87 -10.92 -13.88
N PRO A 122 31.03 -11.59 -13.80
CA PRO A 122 31.88 -11.50 -12.61
C PRO A 122 32.09 -10.02 -12.27
N SER A 123 31.79 -9.68 -11.01
CA SER A 123 31.75 -8.31 -10.52
C SER A 123 33.09 -7.62 -10.77
N VAL A 124 33.21 -6.92 -11.89
CA VAL A 124 34.12 -5.80 -11.98
C VAL A 124 33.49 -4.78 -11.04
N HIS A 125 34.18 -4.50 -9.92
CA HIS A 125 33.91 -3.30 -9.14
C HIS A 125 34.10 -2.11 -10.08
N VAL A 126 33.04 -1.73 -10.78
CA VAL A 126 32.96 -0.42 -11.41
C VAL A 126 32.80 0.52 -10.23
N GLU A 127 33.90 1.14 -9.82
CA GLU A 127 33.85 2.40 -9.09
C GLU A 127 32.76 3.23 -9.77
N THR A 128 31.72 3.58 -9.00
CA THR A 128 30.64 4.38 -9.52
C THR A 128 31.18 5.77 -9.79
N ASP A 129 31.79 5.96 -10.96
CA ASP A 129 31.86 7.25 -11.60
C ASP A 129 30.42 7.69 -11.74
N LYS A 130 30.04 8.61 -10.85
CA LYS A 130 28.72 9.20 -10.71
C LYS A 130 28.22 9.58 -12.10
N PRO A 131 27.18 8.92 -12.65
CA PRO A 131 26.61 9.36 -13.91
C PRO A 131 26.15 10.81 -13.74
N PRO A 132 26.32 11.69 -14.74
CA PRO A 132 25.95 13.09 -14.64
C PRO A 132 24.44 13.18 -14.34
N SER A 133 24.12 13.50 -13.10
CA SER A 133 22.73 13.67 -12.67
C SER A 133 22.14 14.85 -13.41
N PHE A 134 21.15 14.60 -14.26
CA PHE A 134 20.37 15.61 -14.97
C PHE A 134 19.75 16.65 -14.00
N LEU A 135 19.55 16.26 -12.74
CA LEU A 135 19.00 17.12 -11.68
C LEU A 135 20.05 17.98 -10.96
N ALA A 136 21.35 17.76 -11.19
CA ALA A 136 22.39 18.57 -10.56
C ALA A 136 22.31 20.05 -10.97
N SER A 137 21.80 20.34 -12.17
CA SER A 137 21.59 21.67 -12.71
C SER A 137 20.37 22.38 -12.08
N ALA A 138 19.40 21.63 -11.57
CA ALA A 138 18.13 22.15 -11.05
C ALA A 138 18.19 22.54 -9.56
N LEU A 139 19.25 22.15 -8.85
CA LEU A 139 19.40 22.33 -7.40
C LEU A 139 20.43 23.40 -7.01
N LYS A 140 21.01 24.13 -7.97
CA LYS A 140 21.88 25.28 -7.67
C LYS A 140 21.00 26.52 -7.43
N LYS A 141 20.94 26.93 -6.16
CA LYS A 141 20.50 28.27 -5.75
C LYS A 141 21.58 29.30 -6.05
#